data_AF-A0A1M6YMT5-F1
#
_entry.id   AF-A0A1M6YMT5-F1
#
_cell.length_a   1.000
_cell.length_b   1.000
_cell.length_c   1.000
_cell.angle_alpha   90.00
_cell.angle_beta   90.00
_cell.angle_gamma   90.00
#
_symmetry.space_group_name_H-M   'P 1'
#
loop_
_entity.id
_entity.type
_entity.pdbx_description
1 polymer ?
#
loop_
_entity_poly.entity_id
_entity_poly.type
_entity_poly.pdbx_seq_one_letter_code
_entity_poly.pdbx_strand_id
1 'polypeptide(L)' 'MQPELASRTRSGDLDRLFCQVCGERFDADAATDDGWHYQCPNDDCDGAGIREDLYPVRDVLPSRR' A
#
# COMPACT_ATOMS: atom_id res chain seq x y z
N MET A 1 -32.45 18.79 6.24
CA MET A 1 -31.08 18.57 6.77
C MET A 1 -30.55 17.25 6.21
N GLN A 2 -30.19 17.25 4.92
CA GLN A 2 -29.45 16.14 4.31
C GLN A 2 -28.02 16.64 4.11
N PRO A 3 -27.04 16.10 4.87
CA PRO A 3 -25.66 16.48 4.67
C PRO A 3 -25.13 15.78 3.42
N GLU A 4 -24.48 16.60 2.62
CA GLU A 4 -23.62 16.35 1.46
C GLU A 4 -23.08 14.93 1.25
N LEU A 5 -23.59 14.30 0.21
CA LEU A 5 -22.86 13.33 -0.59
C LEU A 5 -21.73 14.06 -1.34
N ALA A 6 -20.47 14.01 -0.87
CA ALA A 6 -19.27 14.15 -1.71
C ALA A 6 -17.95 13.93 -0.92
N SER A 7 -17.04 13.14 -1.50
CA SER A 7 -15.56 13.34 -1.47
C SER A 7 -14.63 12.43 -0.66
N ARG A 8 -15.05 11.31 -0.06
CA ARG A 8 -14.05 10.31 0.40
C ARG A 8 -14.32 8.98 -0.28
N THR A 9 -13.97 8.90 -1.55
CA THR A 9 -13.44 7.63 -2.06
C THR A 9 -12.33 7.26 -1.09
N ARG A 10 -12.60 6.37 -0.12
CA ARG A 10 -11.55 5.73 0.68
C ARG A 10 -10.76 4.94 -0.35
N SER A 11 -9.72 5.57 -0.88
CA SER A 11 -8.77 4.98 -1.80
C SER A 11 -7.96 3.98 -0.99
N GLY A 12 -8.59 2.85 -0.66
CA GLY A 12 -8.11 1.84 0.27
C GLY A 12 -7.85 0.51 -0.41
N ASP A 13 -7.74 0.47 -1.74
CA ASP A 13 -7.50 -0.79 -2.46
C ASP A 13 -6.09 -1.37 -2.26
N LEU A 14 -5.23 -0.62 -1.59
CA LEU A 14 -3.88 -0.98 -1.18
C LEU A 14 -3.87 -1.39 0.30
N ASP A 15 -4.72 -2.30 0.77
CA ASP A 15 -4.65 -2.70 2.19
C ASP A 15 -3.28 -3.30 2.56
N ARG A 16 -2.63 -4.00 1.63
CA ARG A 16 -1.31 -4.62 1.84
C ARG A 16 -0.36 -4.44 0.68
N LEU A 17 0.89 -4.12 1.03
CA LEU A 17 2.03 -4.00 0.16
C LEU A 17 3.07 -5.08 0.46
N PHE A 18 3.86 -5.39 -0.56
CA PHE A 18 4.98 -6.31 -0.55
C PHE A 18 6.22 -5.57 -1.03
N CYS A 19 7.26 -5.54 -0.23
CA CYS A 19 8.54 -4.99 -0.66
C CYS A 19 9.35 -6.09 -1.35
N GLN A 20 9.72 -5.88 -2.60
CA GLN A 20 10.58 -6.82 -3.33
C GLN A 20 12.04 -6.81 -2.85
N VAL A 21 12.48 -5.73 -2.18
CA VAL A 21 13.86 -5.53 -1.76
C VAL A 21 14.16 -6.37 -0.51
N CYS A 22 13.36 -6.23 0.55
CA CYS A 22 13.51 -7.04 1.76
C CYS A 22 12.66 -8.33 1.75
N GLY A 23 11.64 -8.42 0.89
CA GLY A 23 10.72 -9.56 0.83
C GLY A 23 9.61 -9.53 1.89
N GLU A 24 9.44 -8.42 2.59
CA GLU A 24 8.47 -8.29 3.67
C GLU A 24 7.08 -7.86 3.16
N ARG A 25 6.04 -8.25 3.90
CA ARG A 25 4.64 -7.91 3.61
C ARG A 25 4.09 -7.10 4.78
N PHE A 26 3.53 -5.94 4.49
CA PHE A 26 3.01 -5.03 5.50
C PHE A 26 1.75 -4.33 5.00
N ASP A 27 0.98 -3.80 5.94
CA ASP A 27 -0.18 -2.98 5.62
C ASP A 27 0.28 -1.63 5.05
N ALA A 28 -0.42 -1.10 4.06
CA ALA A 28 0.05 0.12 3.42
C ALA A 28 0.02 1.34 4.35
N ASP A 29 -0.85 1.31 5.37
CA ASP A 29 -0.90 2.28 6.48
C ASP A 29 0.38 2.26 7.32
N ALA A 30 1.11 1.14 7.38
CA ALA A 30 2.42 1.09 8.05
C ALA A 30 3.54 1.68 7.17
N ALA A 31 3.32 1.75 5.86
CA ALA A 31 4.27 2.24 4.87
C ALA A 31 4.07 3.71 4.51
N THR A 32 2.92 4.29 4.87
CA THR A 32 2.61 5.69 4.65
C THR A 32 1.72 6.20 5.77
N ASP A 33 2.05 7.37 6.31
CA ASP A 33 1.15 8.10 7.24
C ASP A 33 0.20 9.03 6.45
N ASP A 34 0.68 9.57 5.34
CA ASP A 34 -0.02 10.59 4.55
C ASP A 34 -0.86 10.03 3.38
N GLY A 35 -0.69 8.77 3.02
CA GLY A 35 -1.45 8.13 1.93
C GLY A 35 -0.94 8.39 0.50
N TRP A 36 0.16 9.15 0.33
CA TRP A 36 0.76 9.45 -0.98
C TRP A 36 2.19 8.93 -1.14
N HIS A 37 2.96 8.89 -0.06
CA HIS A 37 4.36 8.45 -0.09
C HIS A 37 4.52 7.15 0.66
N TYR A 38 4.81 6.07 -0.07
CA TYR A 38 4.94 4.73 0.49
C TYR A 38 6.41 4.33 0.53
N GLN A 39 6.87 4.01 1.73
CA GLN A 39 8.22 3.56 2.04
C GLN A 39 8.15 2.27 2.86
N CYS A 40 9.13 1.39 2.69
CA CYS A 40 9.25 0.22 3.53
C CYS A 40 9.46 0.65 5.00
N PRO A 41 8.64 0.16 5.95
CA PRO A 41 8.82 0.49 7.36
C PRO A 41 10.07 -0.14 8.00
N ASN A 42 10.81 -0.96 7.24
CA ASN A 42 12.02 -1.59 7.72
C ASN A 42 13.23 -0.65 7.58
N ASP A 43 13.87 -0.31 8.70
CA ASP A 43 15.05 0.58 8.75
C ASP A 43 16.29 -0.01 8.05
N ASP A 44 16.33 -1.34 7.88
CA ASP A 44 17.37 -2.05 7.12
C ASP A 44 17.07 -2.11 5.60
N CYS A 45 16.02 -1.42 5.14
CA CYS A 45 15.55 -1.47 3.75
C CYS A 45 15.08 -0.09 3.24
N ASP A 46 15.80 0.44 2.25
CA ASP A 46 15.47 1.70 1.56
C ASP A 46 14.40 1.54 0.45
N GLY A 47 13.63 0.44 0.44
CA GLY A 47 12.63 0.19 -0.59
C GLY A 47 11.48 1.21 -0.54
N ALA A 48 11.22 1.94 -1.61
CA ALA A 48 10.17 2.94 -1.69
C ALA A 48 9.49 2.97 -3.07
N GLY A 49 8.31 3.58 -3.12
CA GLY A 49 7.57 3.74 -4.37
C GLY A 49 6.65 2.56 -4.70
N ILE A 50 5.38 2.87 -4.96
CA ILE A 50 4.36 1.88 -5.30
C ILE A 50 4.51 1.45 -6.76
N ARG A 51 4.66 0.13 -6.96
CA ARG A 51 5.01 -0.53 -8.23
C ARG A 51 6.43 -0.24 -8.71
N GLU A 52 7.26 0.40 -7.89
CA GLU A 52 8.71 0.43 -8.08
C GLU A 52 9.32 -0.69 -7.25
N ASP A 53 9.37 -0.50 -5.93
CA ASP A 53 9.85 -1.52 -4.98
C ASP A 53 8.73 -2.11 -4.11
N LEU A 54 7.61 -1.41 -3.97
CA LEU A 54 6.46 -1.81 -3.16
C LEU A 54 5.27 -2.22 -4.03
N TYR A 55 4.92 -3.50 -4.04
CA TYR A 55 3.85 -4.04 -4.87
C TYR A 55 2.62 -4.41 -4.06
N PRO A 56 1.39 -4.13 -4.53
CA PRO A 56 0.20 -4.61 -3.87
C PRO A 56 0.14 -6.13 -3.88
N VAL A 57 -0.12 -6.75 -2.71
CA VAL A 57 -0.16 -8.22 -2.60
C VAL A 57 -1.24 -8.83 -3.51
N ARG A 58 -2.30 -8.07 -3.78
CA ARG A 58 -3.40 -8.43 -4.70
C ARG A 58 -2.91 -8.66 -6.13
N ASP A 59 -1.83 -7.99 -6.53
CA ASP A 59 -1.22 -8.07 -7.86
C ASP A 59 -0.27 -9.29 -7.97
N VAL A 60 0.39 -9.65 -6.85
CA VAL A 60 1.43 -10.70 -6.81
C VAL A 60 0.85 -12.12 -6.74
N LEU A 61 -0.39 -12.28 -6.26
CA LEU A 61 -1.05 -13.58 -6.20
C LEU A 61 -1.95 -13.76 -7.43
N PRO A 62 -1.60 -14.60 -8.42
CA PRO A 62 -2.57 -15.02 -9.41
C PRO A 62 -3.69 -15.73 -8.66
N SER A 63 -4.91 -15.18 -8.75
CA SER A 63 -6.11 -15.77 -8.18
C SER A 63 -6.17 -17.25 -8.59
N ARG A 64 -5.87 -18.16 -7.66
CA ARG A 64 -5.99 -19.60 -7.89
C ARG A 64 -7.47 -19.91 -8.12
N ARG A 65 -7.78 -20.33 -9.35
CA ARG A 65 -9.07 -20.89 -9.78
C ARG A 65 -9.36 -22.22 -9.11
#